data_AF-A0A2A2TNT3-F1
#
_entry.id   AF-A0A2A2TNT3-F1
#
_cell.length_a   1.000
_cell.length_b   1.000
_cell.length_c   1.000
_cell.angle_alpha   90.00
_cell.angle_beta   90.00
_cell.angle_gamma   90.00
#
_symmetry.space_group_name_H-M   'P 1'
#
loop_
_entity.id
_entity.type
_entity.pdbx_description
1 polymer ?
#
loop_
_entity_poly.entity_id
_entity_poly.type
_entity_poly.pdbx_seq_one_letter_code
_entity_poly.pdbx_strand_id
1 'polypeptide(L)'
;MRYVTSFERIGIEKGIEQGIEQGKNQLRQGLIKGISLGLRLKFGELGTSLLPEIEAIASVDTLSAVLDAIATFDTVEQLRQVYQPASE
;
A
#
# COMPACT_ATOMS: atom_id res chain seq x y z
N MET A 1 -6.32 19.88 39.89
CA MET A 1 -6.02 18.79 38.94
C MET A 1 -7.30 18.43 38.18
N ARG A 2 -7.27 18.31 36.85
CA ARG A 2 -8.42 17.89 36.04
C ARG A 2 -8.41 16.35 35.99
N TYR A 3 -9.37 15.71 36.63
CA TYR A 3 -9.50 14.25 36.68
C TYR A 3 -10.07 13.78 35.34
N VAL A 4 -9.20 13.45 34.39
CA VAL A 4 -9.63 12.63 33.25
C VAL A 4 -10.10 11.29 33.82
N THR A 5 -11.38 10.99 33.64
CA THR A 5 -11.95 9.72 34.10
C THR A 5 -11.38 8.59 33.23
N SER A 6 -11.23 7.39 33.81
CA SER A 6 -10.64 6.24 33.10
C SER A 6 -11.32 5.97 31.74
N PHE A 7 -12.62 6.25 31.64
CA PHE A 7 -13.40 6.13 30.41
C PHE A 7 -13.03 7.15 29.33
N GLU A 8 -12.73 8.40 29.69
CA GLU A 8 -12.25 9.42 28.73
C GLU A 8 -10.89 9.02 28.14
N ARG A 9 -10.00 8.42 28.94
CA ARG A 9 -8.70 7.94 28.45
C ARG A 9 -8.86 6.79 27.45
N ILE A 10 -9.72 5.82 27.77
CA ILE A 10 -10.00 4.66 26.90
C ILE A 10 -10.67 5.09 25.60
N GLY A 11 -11.60 6.05 25.65
CA GLY A 11 -12.27 6.58 24.46
C GLY A 11 -11.30 7.29 23.50
N ILE A 12 -10.36 8.09 24.04
CA ILE A 12 -9.33 8.76 23.25
C ILE A 12 -8.34 7.75 22.66
N GLU A 13 -7.88 6.78 23.46
CA GLU A 13 -6.94 5.75 23.01
C GLU A 13 -7.53 4.90 21.87
N LYS A 14 -8.76 4.41 22.03
CA LYS A 14 -9.47 3.66 20.98
C LYS A 14 -9.72 4.51 19.73
N GLY A 15 -10.11 5.77 19.89
CA GLY A 15 -10.32 6.67 18.76
C GLY A 15 -9.05 6.91 17.94
N ILE A 16 -7.90 7.06 18.61
CA ILE A 16 -6.59 7.20 17.96
C ILE A 16 -6.19 5.90 17.27
N GLU A 17 -6.34 4.76 17.95
CA GLU A 17 -6.00 3.44 17.39
C GLU A 17 -6.80 3.15 16.11
N GLN A 18 -8.13 3.32 16.16
CA GLN A 18 -9.00 3.15 14.99
C GLN A 18 -8.64 4.13 13.86
N GLY A 19 -8.35 5.40 14.19
CA GLY A 19 -7.94 6.39 13.19
C GLY A 19 -6.63 6.03 12.48
N ILE A 20 -5.64 5.51 13.22
CA ILE A 20 -4.35 5.06 12.66
C ILE A 20 -4.55 3.82 11.78
N GLU A 21 -5.35 2.85 12.22
CA GLU A 21 -5.65 1.65 11.42
C GLU A 21 -6.40 1.99 10.13
N GLN A 22 -7.42 2.86 10.20
CA GLN A 22 -8.15 3.32 9.02
C GLN A 22 -7.24 4.08 8.06
N GLY A 23 -6.37 4.97 8.58
CA GLY A 23 -5.41 5.72 7.78
C GLY A 23 -4.42 4.81 7.04
N LYS A 24 -3.87 3.80 7.73
CA LYS A 24 -2.96 2.81 7.12
C LYS A 24 -3.65 2.01 6.00
N ASN A 25 -4.88 1.56 6.24
CA ASN A 25 -5.62 0.81 5.24
C ASN A 25 -5.95 1.67 4.02
N GLN A 26 -6.39 2.92 4.24
CA GLN A 26 -6.73 3.85 3.17
C GLN A 26 -5.49 4.22 2.33
N LEU A 27 -4.33 4.42 2.96
CA LEU A 27 -3.07 4.66 2.26
C LEU A 27 -2.69 3.47 1.38
N ARG A 28 -2.78 2.24 1.91
CA ARG A 28 -2.49 1.02 1.16
C ARG A 28 -3.42 0.87 -0.05
N GLN A 29 -4.73 1.05 0.13
CA GLN A 29 -5.70 0.99 -0.96
C GLN A 29 -5.44 2.08 -2.03
N GLY A 30 -5.04 3.28 -1.61
CA GLY A 30 -4.65 4.35 -2.50
C GLY A 30 -3.46 3.98 -3.38
N LEU A 31 -2.40 3.41 -2.78
CA LEU A 31 -1.23 2.93 -3.51
C LEU A 31 -1.59 1.80 -4.47
N ILE A 32 -2.34 0.78 -4.04
CA ILE A 32 -2.79 -0.31 -4.91
C ILE A 32 -3.59 0.21 -6.10
N LYS A 33 -4.52 1.16 -5.88
CA LYS A 33 -5.26 1.80 -6.96
C LYS A 33 -4.36 2.57 -7.92
N GLY A 34 -3.40 3.33 -7.40
CA GLY A 34 -2.42 4.07 -8.20
C GLY A 34 -1.57 3.14 -9.07
N ILE A 35 -1.06 2.06 -8.48
CA ILE A 35 -0.31 1.00 -9.17
C ILE A 35 -1.19 0.34 -10.23
N SER A 36 -2.42 -0.03 -9.89
CA SER A 36 -3.37 -0.62 -10.84
C SER A 36 -3.63 0.28 -12.04
N LEU A 37 -3.79 1.58 -11.80
CA LEU A 37 -4.00 2.54 -12.87
C LEU A 37 -2.73 2.70 -13.71
N GLY A 38 -1.57 2.87 -13.09
CA GLY A 38 -0.29 2.99 -13.80
C GLY A 38 0.03 1.75 -14.63
N LEU A 39 -0.19 0.56 -14.06
CA LEU A 39 -0.02 -0.71 -14.74
C LEU A 39 -0.97 -0.86 -15.93
N ARG A 40 -2.24 -0.50 -15.77
CA ARG A 40 -3.22 -0.57 -16.85
C ARG A 40 -2.93 0.43 -17.97
N LEU A 41 -2.47 1.63 -17.62
CA LEU A 41 -2.16 2.67 -18.60
C LEU A 41 -0.86 2.37 -19.36
N LYS A 42 0.18 1.87 -18.68
CA LYS A 42 1.50 1.64 -19.28
C LYS A 42 1.64 0.24 -19.88
N PHE A 43 1.10 -0.79 -19.23
CA PHE A 43 1.27 -2.20 -19.58
C PHE A 43 -0.03 -2.92 -20.01
N GLY A 44 -1.19 -2.28 -19.88
CA GLY A 44 -2.47 -2.87 -20.27
C GLY A 44 -2.78 -4.18 -19.53
N GLU A 45 -2.98 -5.26 -20.29
CA GLU A 45 -3.30 -6.60 -19.75
C GLU A 45 -2.13 -7.22 -18.99
N LEU A 46 -0.89 -6.99 -19.42
CA LEU A 46 0.30 -7.53 -18.75
C LEU A 46 0.44 -7.02 -17.32
N GLY A 47 0.07 -5.77 -17.09
CA GLY A 47 0.04 -5.18 -15.75
C GLY A 47 -1.07 -5.74 -14.86
N THR A 48 -2.17 -6.21 -15.46
CA THR A 48 -3.30 -6.78 -14.72
C THR A 48 -2.95 -8.13 -14.09
N SER A 49 -2.08 -8.92 -14.74
CA SER A 49 -1.57 -10.17 -14.17
C SER A 49 -0.71 -9.97 -12.92
N LEU A 50 -0.07 -8.81 -12.76
CA LEU A 50 0.75 -8.50 -11.58
C LEU A 50 -0.05 -7.94 -10.40
N LEU A 51 -1.28 -7.48 -10.63
CA LEU A 51 -2.16 -6.97 -9.57
C LEU A 51 -2.32 -7.92 -8.39
N PRO A 52 -2.66 -9.21 -8.57
CA PRO A 52 -2.81 -10.13 -7.43
C PRO A 52 -1.50 -10.29 -6.63
N GLU A 53 -0.34 -10.25 -7.29
CA GLU A 53 0.96 -10.31 -6.62
C GLU A 53 1.22 -9.04 -5.81
N ILE A 54 0.89 -7.88 -6.36
CA ILE A 54 1.08 -6.57 -5.71
C ILE A 54 0.08 -6.39 -4.56
N GLU A 55 -1.16 -6.87 -4.69
CA GLU A 55 -2.13 -6.86 -3.59
C GLU A 55 -1.70 -7.74 -2.41
N ALA A 56 -0.98 -8.85 -2.69
CA ALA A 56 -0.41 -9.70 -1.65
C ALA A 56 0.70 -9.01 -0.84
N ILE A 57 1.31 -7.95 -1.38
CA ILE A 57 2.33 -7.17 -0.68
C ILE A 57 1.68 -6.38 0.46
N ALA A 58 2.11 -6.69 1.68
CA ALA A 58 1.66 -5.99 2.89
C ALA A 58 2.42 -4.69 3.17
N SER A 59 3.63 -4.54 2.61
CA SER A 59 4.50 -3.40 2.89
C SER A 59 4.17 -2.20 2.00
N VAL A 60 3.83 -1.08 2.64
CA VAL A 60 3.49 0.19 1.97
C VAL A 60 4.71 0.78 1.25
N ASP A 61 5.90 0.57 1.79
CA ASP A 61 7.16 1.07 1.23
C ASP A 61 7.47 0.42 -0.13
N THR A 62 7.36 -0.92 -0.22
CA THR A 62 7.54 -1.64 -1.48
C THR A 62 6.45 -1.31 -2.49
N LEU A 63 5.19 -1.14 -2.06
CA LEU A 63 4.12 -0.63 -2.94
C LEU A 63 4.47 0.76 -3.51
N SER A 64 4.99 1.65 -2.67
CA SER A 64 5.41 2.99 -3.11
C SER A 64 6.59 2.92 -4.08
N ALA A 65 7.57 2.05 -3.83
CA ALA A 65 8.69 1.80 -4.74
C ALA A 65 8.21 1.22 -6.08
N VAL A 66 7.22 0.32 -6.06
CA VAL A 66 6.60 -0.23 -7.28
C VAL A 66 5.86 0.87 -8.06
N LEU A 67 5.15 1.77 -7.39
CA LEU A 67 4.50 2.91 -8.06
C LEU A 67 5.52 3.79 -8.80
N ASP A 68 6.63 4.13 -8.15
CA ASP A 68 7.71 4.95 -8.73
C ASP A 68 8.42 4.19 -9.88
N ALA A 69 8.63 2.89 -9.68
CA ALA A 69 9.14 1.98 -10.69
C ALA A 69 8.20 1.88 -11.90
N ILE A 70 6.87 2.01 -11.76
CA ILE A 70 5.94 2.02 -12.90
C ILE A 70 6.11 3.29 -13.73
N ALA A 71 6.36 4.42 -13.09
CA ALA A 71 6.67 5.66 -13.79
C ALA A 71 7.99 5.53 -14.55
N THR A 72 9.00 4.91 -13.93
CA THR A 72 10.38 4.85 -14.45
C THR A 72 10.64 3.73 -15.45
N PHE A 73 10.22 2.48 -15.18
CA PHE A 73 10.52 1.31 -16.02
C PHE A 73 9.49 1.10 -17.12
N ASP A 74 9.95 0.70 -18.30
CA ASP A 74 9.10 0.45 -19.48
C ASP A 74 8.70 -1.01 -19.66
N THR A 75 9.06 -1.89 -18.72
CA THR A 75 8.69 -3.33 -18.76
C THR A 75 8.20 -3.86 -17.41
N VAL A 76 7.18 -4.74 -17.48
CA VAL A 76 6.63 -5.46 -16.32
C VAL A 76 7.65 -6.35 -15.61
N GLU A 77 8.62 -6.90 -16.34
CA GLU A 77 9.65 -7.78 -15.78
C GLU A 77 10.61 -7.03 -14.84
N GLN A 78 11.01 -5.81 -15.21
CA GLN A 78 11.84 -4.97 -14.35
C GLN A 78 11.10 -4.57 -13.08
N LEU A 79 9.78 -4.36 -13.18
CA LEU A 79 8.92 -4.11 -12.02
C LEU A 79 8.86 -5.29 -11.06
N ARG A 80 8.79 -6.53 -11.58
CA ARG A 80 8.79 -7.74 -10.73
C ARG A 80 10.05 -7.82 -9.87
N GLN A 81 11.20 -7.41 -10.41
CA GLN A 81 12.47 -7.42 -9.67
C GLN A 81 12.45 -6.52 -8.42
N VAL A 82 11.60 -5.48 -8.40
CA VAL A 82 11.52 -4.53 -7.27
C VAL A 82 10.87 -5.17 -6.04
N TYR A 83 9.89 -6.05 -6.23
CA TYR A 83 9.13 -6.68 -5.14
C TYR A 83 9.33 -8.18 -4.99
N GLN A 84 9.96 -8.85 -5.97
CA GLN A 84 10.50 -10.20 -5.85
C GLN A 84 12.03 -10.15 -5.78
N PRO A 85 12.64 -9.78 -4.64
CA PRO A 85 14.03 -10.12 -4.41
C PRO A 85 14.06 -11.64 -4.19
N ALA A 86 14.45 -12.39 -5.22
CA ALA A 86 14.80 -13.82 -5.17
C ALA A 86 13.95 -14.68 -4.21
N SER A 87 12.95 -15.38 -4.75
CA SER A 87 12.59 -16.67 -4.18
C SER A 87 13.82 -17.57 -4.31
N GLU A 88 14.58 -17.72 -3.24
CA GLU A 88 15.47 -18.86 -3.02
C GLU A 88 14.86 -19.77 -1.94
#